data_AF-A0A530RFH4-F1
#
_entry.id   AF-A0A530RFH4-F1
#
_cell.length_a   1.000
_cell.length_b   1.000
_cell.length_c   1.000
_cell.angle_alpha   90.00
_cell.angle_beta   90.00
_cell.angle_gamma   90.00
#
_symmetry.space_group_name_H-M   'P 1'
#
loop_
_entity.id
_entity.type
_entity.pdbx_description
1 polymer ?
#
loop_
_entity_poly.entity_id
_entity_poly.type
_entity_poly.pdbx_seq_one_letter_code
_entity_poly.pdbx_strand_id
1 'polypeptide(L)'
;MVLKRFIGWNRNAAAWLEGHFPRIFGAPSYKAELERRIADDVARLTPSAILEVGGIDRPLLRRGRGFTYIGLDIEEKPDCYRIYDRFVVQSIEQLVDVEADMLISITLMEHVPDNKSA
;
A
#
# COMPACT_ATOMS: atom_id res chain seq x y z
N MET A 1 26.14 25.56 22.83
CA MET A 1 26.38 26.13 21.48
C MET A 1 26.86 25.07 20.47
N VAL A 2 27.76 24.16 20.87
CA VAL A 2 28.29 23.04 20.03
C VAL A 2 27.19 22.10 19.51
N LEU A 3 26.23 21.72 20.36
CA LEU A 3 25.14 20.81 19.97
C LEU A 3 24.28 21.34 18.81
N LYS A 4 23.94 22.65 18.82
CA LYS A 4 23.18 23.27 17.73
C LYS A 4 23.93 23.25 16.40
N ARG A 5 25.26 23.44 16.43
CA ARG A 5 26.12 23.35 15.24
C ARG A 5 26.19 21.91 14.71
N PHE A 6 26.37 20.94 15.60
CA PHE A 6 26.39 19.52 15.22
C PHE A 6 25.08 19.07 14.58
N ILE A 7 23.93 19.43 15.18
CA ILE A 7 22.60 19.15 14.61
C ILE A 7 22.46 19.79 13.23
N GLY A 8 22.91 21.04 13.07
CA GLY A 8 22.89 21.73 11.77
C GLY A 8 23.74 21.04 10.70
N TRP A 9 24.95 20.60 11.05
CA TRP A 9 25.83 19.85 10.13
C TRP A 9 25.24 18.51 9.75
N ASN A 10 24.71 17.76 10.71
CA ASN A 10 24.05 16.49 10.45
C ASN A 10 22.86 16.66 9.50
N ARG A 11 22.00 17.67 9.73
CA ARG A 11 20.85 17.94 8.87
C ARG A 11 21.25 18.29 7.44
N ASN A 12 22.29 19.12 7.29
CA ASN A 12 22.79 19.51 5.97
C ASN A 12 23.44 18.32 5.23
N ALA A 13 24.20 17.48 5.95
CA ALA A 13 24.79 16.27 5.38
C ALA A 13 23.72 15.25 4.99
N ALA A 14 22.70 15.05 5.82
CA ALA A 14 21.57 14.17 5.51
C ALA A 14 20.80 14.66 4.27
N ALA A 15 20.47 15.95 4.19
CA ALA A 15 19.80 16.53 3.03
C ALA A 15 20.66 16.43 1.75
N TRP A 16 21.97 16.62 1.87
CA TRP A 16 22.89 16.45 0.74
C TRP A 16 22.93 14.99 0.26
N LEU A 17 23.01 14.03 1.20
CA LEU A 17 22.98 12.60 0.91
C LEU A 17 21.65 12.17 0.27
N GLU A 18 20.52 12.67 0.76
CA GLU A 18 19.20 12.37 0.21
C GLU A 18 19.03 12.94 -1.22
N GLY A 19 19.63 14.11 -1.50
CA GLY A 19 19.62 14.71 -2.83
C GLY A 19 20.52 14.01 -3.87
N HIS A 20 21.62 13.37 -3.45
CA HIS A 20 22.57 12.68 -4.35
C HIS A 20 22.35 11.17 -4.43
N PHE A 21 21.83 10.57 -3.36
CA PHE A 21 21.52 9.15 -3.25
C PHE A 21 20.06 8.98 -2.82
N PRO A 22 19.10 9.15 -3.76
CA PRO A 22 17.72 8.84 -3.46
C PRO A 22 17.64 7.42 -2.91
N ARG A 23 16.93 7.24 -1.77
CA ARG A 23 16.72 5.98 -1.01
C ARG A 23 17.75 5.65 0.09
N ILE A 24 18.73 6.51 0.39
CA ILE A 24 19.73 6.21 1.43
C ILE A 24 19.15 6.14 2.87
N PHE A 25 18.08 6.87 3.15
CA PHE A 25 17.43 6.90 4.48
C PHE A 25 16.09 6.16 4.55
N GLY A 26 15.69 5.44 3.50
CA GLY A 26 14.36 4.84 3.39
C GLY A 26 13.24 5.88 3.29
N ALA A 27 11.98 5.44 3.18
CA ALA A 27 10.85 6.36 3.16
C ALA A 27 10.52 6.89 4.58
N PRO A 28 9.79 8.02 4.68
CA PRO A 28 9.44 8.62 5.98
C PRO A 28 8.58 7.74 6.89
N SER A 29 7.94 6.71 6.34
CA SER A 29 7.16 5.73 7.09
C SER A 29 7.16 4.38 6.39
N TYR A 30 6.85 3.32 7.15
CA TYR A 30 6.63 1.99 6.60
C TYR A 30 5.56 1.99 5.49
N LYS A 31 4.45 2.71 5.71
CA LYS A 31 3.37 2.82 4.73
C LYS A 31 3.85 3.48 3.44
N ALA A 32 4.60 4.58 3.54
CA ALA A 32 5.12 5.28 2.38
C ALA A 32 6.11 4.41 1.58
N GLU A 33 6.94 3.61 2.26
CA GLU A 33 7.83 2.66 1.59
C GLU A 33 7.05 1.54 0.91
N LEU A 34 5.98 1.04 1.55
CA LEU A 34 5.11 0.02 0.97
C LEU A 34 4.37 0.56 -0.27
N GLU A 35 3.71 1.72 -0.17
CA GLU A 35 3.03 2.37 -1.29
C GLU A 35 3.98 2.59 -2.47
N ARG A 36 5.23 3.00 -2.18
CA ARG A 36 6.27 3.17 -3.19
C ARG A 36 6.63 1.85 -3.87
N ARG A 37 6.82 0.78 -3.10
CA ARG A 37 7.13 -0.56 -3.65
C ARG A 37 6.00 -1.12 -4.49
N ILE A 38 4.76 -0.97 -4.03
CA ILE A 38 3.59 -1.34 -4.80
C ILE A 38 3.57 -0.58 -6.12
N ALA A 39 3.81 0.74 -6.12
CA ALA A 39 3.86 1.54 -7.34
C ALA A 39 4.97 1.07 -8.30
N ASP A 40 6.17 0.78 -7.79
CA ASP A 40 7.27 0.22 -8.57
C ASP A 40 6.89 -1.14 -9.19
N ASP A 41 6.22 -2.01 -8.44
CA ASP A 41 5.77 -3.33 -8.89
C ASP A 41 4.64 -3.25 -9.92
N VAL A 42 3.66 -2.36 -9.73
CA VAL A 42 2.60 -2.11 -10.71
C VAL A 42 3.19 -1.61 -12.03
N ALA A 43 4.17 -0.69 -11.97
CA ALA A 43 4.83 -0.18 -13.17
C ALA A 43 5.66 -1.24 -13.90
N ARG A 44 6.28 -2.16 -13.15
CA ARG A 44 7.16 -3.22 -13.69
C ARG A 44 6.39 -4.43 -14.22
N LEU A 45 5.41 -4.90 -13.46
CA LEU A 45 4.66 -6.13 -13.76
C LEU A 45 3.43 -5.87 -14.62
N THR A 46 2.95 -4.62 -14.64
CA THR A 46 1.76 -4.20 -15.41
C THR A 46 0.57 -5.15 -15.20
N PRO A 47 0.15 -5.39 -13.94
CA PRO A 47 -0.97 -6.28 -13.65
C PRO A 47 -2.25 -5.78 -14.34
N SER A 48 -3.06 -6.69 -14.84
CA SER A 48 -4.36 -6.41 -15.44
C SER A 48 -5.46 -6.24 -14.39
N ALA A 49 -5.31 -6.89 -13.23
CA ALA A 49 -6.28 -6.86 -12.14
C ALA A 49 -5.59 -6.94 -10.77
N ILE A 50 -5.85 -5.93 -9.93
CA ILE A 50 -5.28 -5.83 -8.59
C ILE A 50 -6.39 -6.05 -7.57
N LEU A 51 -6.21 -7.02 -6.68
CA LEU A 51 -7.09 -7.26 -5.54
C LEU A 51 -6.46 -6.68 -4.26
N GLU A 52 -7.11 -5.68 -3.66
CA GLU A 52 -6.79 -5.18 -2.32
C GLU A 52 -7.72 -5.79 -1.28
N VAL A 53 -7.14 -6.39 -0.23
CA VAL A 53 -7.88 -7.05 0.84
C VAL A 53 -7.69 -6.32 2.17
N GLY A 54 -8.78 -5.89 2.80
CA GLY A 54 -8.79 -5.29 4.14
C GLY A 54 -8.40 -3.80 4.20
N GLY A 55 -8.73 -3.04 3.15
CA GLY A 55 -8.19 -1.69 2.92
C GLY A 55 -9.21 -0.55 2.84
N ILE A 56 -10.49 -0.78 3.18
CA ILE A 56 -11.59 0.15 2.85
C ILE A 56 -11.38 1.60 3.31
N ASP A 57 -10.77 1.79 4.50
CA ASP A 57 -10.55 3.13 5.08
C ASP A 57 -9.25 3.80 4.64
N ARG A 58 -8.29 3.02 4.15
CA ARG A 58 -6.92 3.48 3.88
C ARG A 58 -6.36 2.76 2.65
N PRO A 59 -6.97 2.96 1.48
CA PRO A 59 -6.54 2.27 0.26
C PRO A 59 -5.08 2.59 -0.05
N LEU A 60 -4.35 1.55 -0.48
CA LEU A 60 -2.93 1.64 -0.82
C LEU A 60 -2.69 2.19 -2.23
N LEU A 61 -3.67 2.07 -3.11
CA LEU A 61 -3.64 2.64 -4.45
C LEU A 61 -4.84 3.55 -4.69
N ARG A 62 -4.74 4.34 -5.76
CA ARG A 62 -5.87 5.08 -6.31
C ARG A 62 -6.35 4.37 -7.56
N ARG A 63 -7.66 4.44 -7.80
CA ARG A 63 -8.25 4.09 -9.08
C ARG A 63 -7.50 4.78 -10.21
N GLY A 64 -7.06 4.00 -11.19
CA GLY A 64 -6.23 4.48 -12.29
C GLY A 64 -6.68 3.91 -13.63
N ARG A 65 -5.95 4.24 -14.69
CA ARG A 65 -6.06 3.55 -15.98
C ARG A 65 -4.91 2.55 -16.06
N GLY A 66 -5.19 1.34 -16.55
CA GLY A 66 -4.17 0.31 -16.81
C GLY A 66 -4.37 -1.00 -16.05
N PHE A 67 -5.22 -1.02 -15.02
CA PHE A 67 -5.61 -2.23 -14.30
C PHE A 67 -7.05 -2.07 -13.77
N THR A 68 -7.71 -3.19 -13.51
CA THR A 68 -8.97 -3.22 -12.75
C THR A 68 -8.65 -3.23 -11.27
N TYR A 69 -9.11 -2.24 -10.50
CA TYR A 69 -8.87 -2.21 -9.06
C TYR A 69 -10.06 -2.79 -8.29
N ILE A 70 -9.82 -3.90 -7.59
CA ILE A 70 -10.86 -4.67 -6.90
C ILE A 70 -10.61 -4.59 -5.40
N GLY A 71 -11.60 -4.10 -4.65
CA GLY A 71 -11.56 -4.11 -3.19
C GLY A 71 -12.32 -5.32 -2.63
N LEU A 72 -11.79 -5.91 -1.55
CA LEU A 72 -12.46 -6.93 -0.75
C LEU A 72 -12.40 -6.56 0.72
N ASP A 73 -13.56 -6.53 1.37
CA ASP A 73 -13.69 -6.29 2.80
C ASP A 73 -14.99 -6.92 3.33
N ILE A 74 -15.09 -7.14 4.64
CA ILE A 74 -16.32 -7.65 5.28
C ILE A 74 -17.42 -6.58 5.39
N GLU A 75 -17.02 -5.32 5.30
CA GLU A 75 -17.92 -4.16 5.39
C GLU A 75 -17.92 -3.36 4.08
N GLU A 76 -19.02 -2.65 3.83
CA GLU A 76 -19.17 -1.75 2.69
C GLU A 76 -19.34 -0.31 3.17
N LYS A 77 -18.71 0.64 2.47
CA LYS A 77 -18.87 2.08 2.68
C LYS A 77 -19.32 2.76 1.39
N PRO A 78 -20.09 3.86 1.47
CA PRO A 78 -20.60 4.55 0.28
C PRO A 78 -19.51 4.99 -0.72
N ASP A 79 -18.30 5.30 -0.23
CA ASP A 79 -17.20 5.78 -1.05
C ASP A 79 -16.37 4.67 -1.72
N CYS A 80 -16.64 3.38 -1.46
CA CYS A 80 -15.87 2.26 -2.04
C CYS A 80 -15.80 2.34 -3.57
N TYR A 81 -16.92 2.60 -4.25
CA TYR A 81 -17.00 2.65 -5.71
C TYR A 81 -16.32 3.87 -6.34
N ARG A 82 -15.87 4.83 -5.52
CA ARG A 82 -15.01 5.94 -5.97
C ARG A 82 -13.53 5.52 -5.97
N ILE A 83 -13.16 4.58 -5.11
CA ILE A 83 -11.80 4.09 -4.91
C ILE A 83 -11.54 2.87 -5.79
N TYR A 84 -12.50 1.98 -5.91
CA TYR A 84 -12.39 0.70 -6.62
C TYR A 84 -13.25 0.68 -7.88
N ASP A 85 -12.82 -0.06 -8.90
CA ASP A 85 -13.64 -0.38 -10.07
C ASP A 85 -14.73 -1.40 -9.72
N ARG A 86 -14.40 -2.34 -8.83
CA ARG A 86 -15.30 -3.37 -8.29
C ARG A 86 -15.05 -3.50 -6.80
N PHE A 87 -16.11 -3.73 -6.02
CA PHE A 87 -16.00 -3.99 -4.59
C PHE A 87 -16.74 -5.29 -4.25
N VAL A 88 -16.13 -6.15 -3.44
CA VAL A 88 -16.68 -7.43 -3.00
C VAL A 88 -16.81 -7.41 -1.48
N VAL A 89 -18.03 -7.61 -0.99
CA VAL A 89 -18.31 -7.61 0.45
C VAL A 89 -18.35 -9.06 0.93
N GLN A 90 -17.24 -9.55 1.47
CA GLN A 90 -17.12 -10.91 2.01
C GLN A 90 -15.93 -11.05 2.97
N SER A 91 -15.91 -12.11 3.79
CA SER A 91 -14.71 -12.46 4.57
C SER A 91 -13.65 -13.08 3.67
N ILE A 92 -12.38 -12.75 3.92
CA ILE A 92 -11.23 -13.40 3.28
C ILE A 92 -11.09 -14.88 3.70
N GLU A 93 -11.72 -15.28 4.81
CA GLU A 93 -11.74 -16.67 5.29
C GLU A 93 -12.62 -17.59 4.42
N GLN A 94 -13.33 -17.01 3.44
CA GLN A 94 -14.14 -17.72 2.47
C GLN A 94 -13.45 -17.69 1.10
N LEU A 95 -13.71 -18.71 0.28
CA LEU A 95 -13.18 -18.76 -1.08
C LEU A 95 -13.58 -17.51 -1.88
N VAL A 96 -12.57 -16.77 -2.32
CA VAL A 96 -12.74 -15.55 -3.09
C VAL A 96 -12.77 -15.87 -4.58
N ASP A 97 -13.94 -15.75 -5.21
CA ASP A 97 -14.11 -15.92 -6.65
C ASP A 97 -13.76 -14.61 -7.41
N VAL A 98 -12.49 -14.20 -7.29
CA VAL A 98 -11.93 -13.04 -7.98
C VAL A 98 -10.58 -13.43 -8.56
N GLU A 99 -10.46 -13.32 -9.88
CA GLU A 99 -9.18 -13.45 -10.56
C GLU A 99 -8.43 -12.12 -10.51
N ALA A 100 -7.19 -12.16 -9.99
CA ALA A 100 -6.27 -11.03 -9.94
C ALA A 100 -4.84 -11.54 -10.14
N ASP A 101 -4.02 -10.79 -10.86
CA ASP A 101 -2.61 -11.11 -11.09
C ASP A 101 -1.68 -10.38 -10.11
N MET A 102 -2.23 -9.51 -9.26
CA MET A 102 -1.55 -8.94 -8.11
C MET A 102 -2.50 -8.87 -6.90
N LEU A 103 -2.04 -9.34 -5.74
CA LEU A 103 -2.75 -9.23 -4.46
C LEU A 103 -2.00 -8.28 -3.53
N ILE A 104 -2.74 -7.39 -2.88
CA ILE A 104 -2.22 -6.43 -1.91
C ILE A 104 -3.02 -6.54 -0.62
N SER A 105 -2.34 -6.64 0.51
CA SER A 105 -2.98 -6.55 1.83
C SER A 105 -2.01 -5.95 2.84
N ILE A 106 -2.54 -5.11 3.73
CA ILE A 106 -1.82 -4.54 4.87
C ILE A 106 -2.67 -4.68 6.12
N THR A 107 -2.06 -5.08 7.24
CA THR A 107 -2.70 -5.12 8.58
C THR A 107 -4.01 -5.93 8.65
N LEU A 108 -4.32 -6.79 7.68
CA LEU A 108 -5.54 -7.60 7.72
C LEU A 108 -5.37 -8.83 8.62
N MET A 109 -4.22 -9.50 8.52
CA MET A 109 -3.98 -10.78 9.18
C MET A 109 -3.99 -10.70 10.71
N GLU A 110 -3.84 -9.51 11.29
CA GLU A 110 -3.97 -9.28 12.74
C GLU A 110 -5.43 -9.30 13.23
N HIS A 111 -6.38 -9.23 12.31
CA HIS A 111 -7.82 -9.19 12.58
C HIS A 111 -8.56 -10.45 12.12
N VAL A 112 -7.88 -11.37 11.41
CA VAL A 112 -8.47 -12.63 10.95
C VAL A 112 -8.37 -13.69 12.06
N PRO A 113 -9.50 -14.26 12.53
CA PRO A 113 -9.49 -15.26 13.60
C PRO A 113 -8.77 -16.56 13.23
N ASP A 114 -8.95 -17.06 12.02
CA ASP A 114 -8.21 -18.20 11.47
C ASP A 114 -7.46 -17.81 10.19
N ASN A 115 -6.15 -17.58 10.30
CA ASN A 115 -5.33 -17.19 9.17
C ASN A 115 -4.89 -18.38 8.29
N LYS A 116 -5.28 -19.62 8.62
CA LYS A 116 -5.01 -20.80 7.78
C LYS A 116 -6.02 -20.97 6.66
N SER A 117 -7.21 -20.39 6.83
CA SER A 117 -8.31 -20.41 5.85
C SER A 117 -8.30 -19.21 4.91
N ALA A 118 -7.42 -18.23 5.15
CA ALA A 118 -7.24 -17.03 4.33
C ALA A 118 -6.21 -17.21 3.20
#